data_AF-B0C4A4-F1
#
_entry.id   AF-B0C4A4-F1
#
_cell.length_a   1.000
_cell.length_b   1.000
_cell.length_c   1.000
_cell.angle_alpha   90.00
_cell.angle_beta   90.00
_cell.angle_gamma   90.00
#
_symmetry.space_group_name_H-M   'P 1'
#
loop_
_entity.id
_entity.type
_entity.pdbx_description
1 polymer ?
#
loop_
_entity_poly.entity_id
_entity_poly.type
_entity_poly.pdbx_seq_one_letter_code
_entity_poly.pdbx_strand_id
1 'polypeptide(L)'
;MPLTLETAAPTLEQSVAMETRMEDALSQARETCASEGATSKACAVAWDIVEELQAEYSHKKVQEQPSQFEDFCDDNPNAEECRVYDV
;
A
#
# COMPACT_ATOMS: atom_id res chain seq x y z
N MET A 1 19.47 -10.85 18.51
CA MET A 1 18.85 -11.11 17.21
C MET A 1 18.03 -9.88 16.84
N PRO A 2 18.51 -8.98 15.96
CA PRO A 2 17.68 -7.90 15.49
C PRO A 2 16.96 -8.33 14.21
N LEU A 3 15.63 -8.34 14.27
CA LEU A 3 14.76 -8.30 13.09
C LEU A 3 14.85 -6.88 12.53
N THR A 4 15.79 -6.63 11.62
CA THR A 4 15.69 -5.49 10.71
C THR A 4 14.63 -5.85 9.69
N LEU A 5 13.38 -5.43 9.96
CA LEU A 5 12.38 -5.28 8.90
C LEU A 5 12.91 -4.15 8.01
N GLU A 6 13.64 -4.53 6.98
CA GLU A 6 14.09 -3.63 5.93
C GLU A 6 12.85 -3.23 5.14
N THR A 7 12.30 -2.07 5.48
CA THR A 7 11.28 -1.38 4.70
C THR A 7 11.97 -0.85 3.43
N ALA A 8 12.30 -1.75 2.52
CA ALA A 8 12.69 -1.41 1.17
C ALA A 8 11.40 -1.16 0.37
N ALA A 9 11.36 -0.05 -0.36
CA ALA A 9 10.32 0.28 -1.33
C ALA A 9 9.99 -0.93 -2.22
N PRO A 10 8.75 -1.07 -2.73
CA PRO A 10 8.38 -2.19 -3.54
C PRO A 10 9.16 -1.99 -4.84
N THR A 11 10.00 -2.96 -5.17
CA THR A 11 10.53 -3.04 -6.52
C THR A 11 9.36 -3.01 -7.51
N LEU A 12 9.57 -2.46 -8.70
CA LEU A 12 8.54 -2.37 -9.76
C LEU A 12 7.80 -3.71 -9.98
N GLU A 13 8.49 -4.83 -9.77
CA GLU A 13 7.93 -6.17 -9.84
C GLU A 13 6.94 -6.46 -8.71
N GLN A 14 7.19 -5.99 -7.49
CA GLN A 14 6.29 -6.13 -6.36
C GLN A 14 5.03 -5.28 -6.51
N SER A 15 5.12 -4.07 -7.07
CA SER A 15 3.93 -3.25 -7.35
C SER A 15 3.04 -3.88 -8.42
N VAL A 16 3.64 -4.37 -9.52
CA VAL A 16 2.90 -5.08 -10.58
C VAL A 16 2.28 -6.36 -10.05
N ALA A 17 3.01 -7.14 -9.24
CA ALA A 17 2.47 -8.35 -8.61
C ALA A 17 1.30 -8.06 -7.65
N MET A 18 1.34 -6.92 -6.94
CA MET A 18 0.25 -6.50 -6.06
C MET A 18 -0.99 -6.09 -6.85
N GLU A 19 -0.80 -5.32 -7.93
CA GLU A 19 -1.89 -4.91 -8.84
C GLU A 19 -2.57 -6.13 -9.49
N THR A 20 -1.81 -7.11 -9.96
CA THR A 20 -2.36 -8.38 -10.46
C THR A 20 -3.21 -9.09 -9.41
N ARG A 21 -2.75 -9.15 -8.15
CA ARG A 21 -3.53 -9.77 -7.06
C ARG A 21 -4.83 -9.03 -6.77
N MET A 22 -4.86 -7.71 -6.90
CA MET A 22 -6.11 -6.94 -6.77
C MET A 22 -7.09 -7.23 -7.90
N GLU A 23 -6.61 -7.31 -9.14
CA GLU A 23 -7.45 -7.64 -10.30
C GLU A 23 -8.06 -9.05 -10.16
N ASP A 24 -7.25 -10.01 -9.71
CA ASP A 24 -7.72 -11.38 -9.42
C ASP A 24 -8.77 -11.40 -8.30
N ALA A 25 -8.55 -10.64 -7.21
CA ALA A 25 -9.50 -10.53 -6.11
C ALA A 25 -10.81 -9.85 -6.54
N LEU A 26 -10.74 -8.83 -7.40
CA LEU A 26 -11.92 -8.18 -7.98
C LEU A 26 -12.72 -9.14 -8.87
N SER A 27 -12.07 -9.97 -9.69
CA SER A 27 -12.76 -10.99 -10.48
C SER A 27 -13.45 -12.01 -9.58
N GLN A 28 -12.74 -12.52 -8.58
CA GLN A 28 -13.27 -13.49 -7.62
C GLN A 28 -14.45 -12.92 -6.80
N ALA A 29 -14.38 -11.67 -6.37
CA ALA A 29 -15.48 -11.00 -5.67
C ALA A 29 -16.72 -10.90 -6.57
N ARG A 30 -16.55 -10.48 -7.83
CA ARG A 30 -17.65 -10.40 -8.79
C ARG A 30 -18.27 -11.75 -9.08
N GLU A 31 -17.46 -12.77 -9.32
CA GLU A 31 -17.91 -14.14 -9.56
C GLU A 31 -18.66 -14.71 -8.35
N THR A 32 -18.10 -14.57 -7.15
CA THR A 32 -18.71 -15.03 -5.90
C THR A 32 -20.05 -14.33 -5.65
N CYS A 33 -20.11 -13.01 -5.84
CA CYS A 33 -21.37 -12.27 -5.70
C CYS A 33 -22.41 -12.66 -6.76
N ALA A 34 -21.99 -13.03 -7.97
CA ALA A 34 -22.88 -13.49 -9.02
C ALA A 34 -23.40 -14.91 -8.77
N SER A 35 -22.59 -15.81 -8.21
CA SER A 35 -22.96 -17.21 -7.93
C SER A 35 -23.73 -17.39 -6.62
N GLU A 36 -23.25 -16.76 -5.55
CA GLU A 36 -23.80 -16.91 -4.18
C GLU A 36 -24.87 -15.86 -3.86
N GLY A 37 -24.97 -14.81 -4.69
CA GLY A 37 -25.88 -13.69 -4.52
C GLY A 37 -25.23 -12.48 -3.85
N ALA A 38 -25.67 -11.28 -4.28
CA ALA A 38 -25.06 -10.01 -3.90
C ALA A 38 -25.15 -9.67 -2.40
N THR A 39 -26.08 -10.28 -1.66
CA THR A 39 -26.27 -10.07 -0.21
C THR A 39 -25.77 -11.27 0.62
N SER A 40 -25.11 -12.23 -0.03
CA SER A 40 -24.57 -13.40 0.67
C SER A 40 -23.36 -13.03 1.53
N LYS A 41 -23.12 -13.83 2.57
CA LYS A 41 -21.90 -13.69 3.38
C LYS A 41 -20.63 -13.93 2.56
N ALA A 42 -20.68 -14.83 1.59
CA ALA A 42 -19.55 -15.12 0.72
C ALA A 42 -19.18 -13.90 -0.14
N CYS A 43 -20.18 -13.21 -0.69
CA CYS A 43 -19.98 -11.96 -1.42
C CYS A 43 -19.35 -10.87 -0.52
N ALA A 44 -19.85 -10.70 0.70
CA ALA A 44 -19.29 -9.74 1.65
C ALA A 44 -17.82 -10.03 1.97
N VAL A 45 -17.49 -11.28 2.31
CA VAL A 45 -16.10 -11.70 2.61
C VAL A 45 -15.18 -11.50 1.40
N ALA A 46 -15.67 -11.77 0.18
CA ALA A 46 -14.86 -11.56 -1.01
C ALA A 46 -14.55 -10.07 -1.26
N TRP A 47 -15.48 -9.17 -0.94
CA TRP A 47 -15.23 -7.74 -0.97
C TRP A 47 -14.33 -7.27 0.18
N ASP A 48 -14.45 -7.84 1.39
CA ASP A 48 -13.54 -7.53 2.50
C ASP A 48 -12.08 -7.80 2.09
N ILE A 49 -11.80 -8.91 1.39
CA ILE A 49 -10.46 -9.23 0.88
C ILE A 49 -9.95 -8.15 -0.10
N VAL A 50 -10.82 -7.65 -0.97
CA VAL A 50 -10.50 -6.58 -1.93
C VAL A 50 -10.20 -5.25 -1.20
N GLU A 51 -10.94 -4.96 -0.13
CA GLU A 51 -10.73 -3.76 0.70
C GLU A 51 -9.39 -3.84 1.46
N GLU A 52 -9.08 -4.99 2.07
CA GLU A 52 -7.82 -5.19 2.79
C GLU A 52 -6.59 -5.09 1.86
N LEU A 53 -6.64 -5.68 0.67
CA LEU A 53 -5.55 -5.59 -0.31
C LEU A 53 -5.31 -4.15 -0.78
N GLN A 54 -6.38 -3.38 -1.01
CA GLN A 54 -6.27 -1.97 -1.38
C GLN A 54 -5.70 -1.13 -0.23
N ALA A 55 -6.12 -1.40 1.00
CA ALA A 55 -5.59 -0.72 2.18
C ALA A 55 -4.08 -0.97 2.33
N GLU A 56 -3.64 -2.21 2.18
CA GLU A 56 -2.21 -2.56 2.23
C GLU A 56 -1.41 -1.84 1.15
N TYR A 57 -1.89 -1.84 -0.10
CA TYR A 57 -1.19 -1.16 -1.19
C TYR A 57 -1.13 0.36 -1.01
N SER A 58 -2.24 0.99 -0.59
CA SER A 58 -2.25 2.42 -0.30
C SER A 58 -1.29 2.73 0.85
N HIS A 59 -1.25 1.89 1.88
CA HIS A 59 -0.37 2.09 3.01
C HIS A 59 1.10 2.00 2.63
N LYS A 60 1.47 0.98 1.84
CA LYS A 60 2.82 0.83 1.29
C LYS A 60 3.22 2.03 0.45
N LYS A 61 2.38 2.41 -0.52
CA LYS A 61 2.62 3.58 -1.39
C LYS A 61 2.87 4.88 -0.60
N VAL A 62 2.18 5.08 0.53
CA VAL A 62 2.37 6.26 1.38
C VAL A 62 3.65 6.16 2.22
N GLN A 63 4.01 4.99 2.74
CA GLN A 63 5.26 4.82 3.50
C GLN A 63 6.52 4.99 2.66
N GLU A 64 6.42 4.72 1.35
CA GLU A 64 7.59 4.58 0.48
C GLU A 64 7.87 5.84 -0.35
N GLN A 65 6.99 6.83 -0.31
CA GLN A 65 7.19 8.10 -0.99
C GLN A 65 7.48 9.21 0.03
N PRO A 66 8.71 9.72 0.09
CA PRO A 66 8.98 10.95 0.82
C PRO A 66 8.05 12.04 0.29
N SER A 67 7.56 12.88 1.20
CA SER A 67 6.89 14.09 0.82
C SER A 67 7.86 14.99 0.06
N GLN A 68 7.34 15.86 -0.81
CA GLN A 68 8.18 16.84 -1.51
C GLN A 68 8.96 17.76 -0.56
N PHE A 69 8.50 17.87 0.70
CA PHE A 69 9.21 18.58 1.74
C PHE A 69 10.42 17.78 2.26
N GLU A 70 10.25 16.47 2.49
CA GLU A 70 11.35 15.58 2.87
C GLU A 70 12.41 15.52 1.77
N ASP A 71 12.01 15.33 0.51
CA ASP A 71 12.94 15.36 -0.64
C ASP A 71 13.71 16.69 -0.70
N PHE A 72 13.00 17.82 -0.52
CA PHE A 72 13.63 19.12 -0.52
C PHE A 72 14.64 19.28 0.62
N CYS A 73 14.33 18.79 1.82
CA CYS A 73 15.21 18.86 2.98
C CYS A 73 16.42 17.93 2.87
N ASP A 74 16.28 16.78 2.22
CA ASP A 74 17.39 15.87 1.90
C ASP A 74 18.39 16.54 0.95
N ASP A 75 17.91 17.24 -0.08
CA ASP A 75 18.76 17.98 -1.02
C ASP A 75 19.30 19.31 -0.44
N ASN A 76 18.60 19.89 0.53
CA ASN A 76 18.90 21.21 1.09
C ASN A 76 18.95 21.21 2.64
N PRO A 77 19.88 20.47 3.28
CA PRO A 77 19.90 20.27 4.73
C PRO A 77 20.12 21.56 5.53
N ASN A 78 20.64 22.61 4.89
CA ASN A 78 20.91 23.91 5.52
C ASN A 78 19.81 24.96 5.27
N ALA A 79 18.76 24.62 4.50
CA ALA A 79 17.59 25.48 4.31
C ALA A 79 16.97 25.81 5.67
N GLU A 80 16.39 27.01 5.80
CA GLU A 80 15.87 27.49 7.09
C GLU A 80 14.75 26.57 7.62
N GLU A 81 13.96 26.02 6.72
CA GLU A 81 12.84 25.11 6.98
C GLU A 81 13.28 23.69 7.36
N CYS A 82 14.54 23.31 7.10
CA CYS A 82 15.04 21.93 7.22
C CYS A 82 16.07 21.73 8.34
N ARG A 83 16.53 22.80 9.01
CA ARG A 83 17.52 22.69 10.08
C ARG A 83 16.93 22.00 11.30
N VAL A 84 17.44 20.81 11.60
CA VAL A 84 17.18 20.09 12.84
C VAL A 84 18.34 20.36 13.81
N TYR A 85 18.01 20.81 15.02
CA TYR A 85 19.00 21.03 16.08
C TYR A 85 18.86 19.93 17.13
N ASP A 86 19.96 19.28 17.51
CA ASP A 86 19.98 18.39 18.68
C ASP A 86 19.72 19.21 19.94
N VAL A 87 18.73 18.78 20.73
CA VAL A 87 18.33 19.38 22.02
C VAL A 87 18.84 18.59 23.21
#